data_AF-A0A354GE00-F1
#
_entry.id   AF-A0A354GE00-F1
#
_cell.length_a   1.000
_cell.length_b   1.000
_cell.length_c   1.000
_cell.angle_alpha   90.00
_cell.angle_beta   90.00
_cell.angle_gamma   90.00
#
_symmetry.space_group_name_H-M   'P 1'
#
loop_
_entity.id
_entity.type
_entity.pdbx_description
1 polymer ?
#
loop_
_entity_poly.entity_id
_entity_poly.type
_entity_poly.pdbx_seq_one_letter_code
_entity_poly.pdbx_strand_id
1 'polypeptide(L)'
;MSQKIADEIASKYYKLTGIHIEAVFMNKGKDHKPTQLSRTEKGVYVFLLKNGCCFKVGKAGIESQARWNSHHYSLDKNTPSTFSKSLLNDLSNFKNHFDENSKETFDWWDKILKEKLGENYKVSKKTLTTLAINDFNDIKKVVNIKDWILLNICRIEFKIAAINNRDYDIDLLEKLVTYELRPIYEGKKFS
;
A
#
# COMPACT_ATOMS: atom_id res chain seq x y z
N MET A 1 -16.57 -2.11 4.05
CA MET A 1 -15.60 -3.22 4.09
C MET A 1 -15.36 -3.64 5.51
N SER A 2 -15.22 -4.95 5.67
CA SER A 2 -15.10 -5.67 6.93
C SER A 2 -14.35 -6.98 6.66
N GLN A 3 -14.06 -7.72 7.73
CA GLN A 3 -13.51 -9.07 7.67
C GLN A 3 -14.23 -9.99 6.66
N LYS A 4 -15.55 -9.81 6.48
CA LYS A 4 -16.36 -10.55 5.51
C LYS A 4 -15.78 -10.60 4.09
N ILE A 5 -15.25 -9.48 3.58
CA ILE A 5 -14.67 -9.45 2.22
C ILE A 5 -13.35 -10.23 2.16
N ALA A 6 -12.55 -10.15 3.22
CA ALA A 6 -11.32 -10.93 3.30
C ALA A 6 -11.64 -12.44 3.32
N ASP A 7 -12.65 -12.84 4.11
CA ASP A 7 -13.11 -14.23 4.20
C ASP A 7 -13.69 -14.73 2.87
N GLU A 8 -14.46 -13.89 2.15
CA GLU A 8 -15.01 -14.22 0.83
C GLU A 8 -13.90 -14.48 -0.20
N ILE A 9 -12.88 -13.61 -0.25
CA ILE A 9 -11.74 -13.79 -1.15
C ILE A 9 -10.94 -15.05 -0.77
N ALA A 10 -10.70 -15.29 0.52
CA ALA A 10 -10.04 -16.50 0.99
C ALA A 10 -10.82 -17.77 0.62
N SER A 11 -12.15 -17.75 0.75
CA SER A 11 -13.01 -18.85 0.33
C SER A 11 -12.95 -19.10 -1.18
N LYS A 12 -12.96 -18.04 -2.00
CA LYS A 12 -12.78 -18.16 -3.46
C LYS A 12 -11.43 -18.76 -3.80
N TYR A 13 -10.36 -18.29 -3.16
CA TYR A 13 -9.01 -18.81 -3.38
C TYR A 13 -8.91 -20.30 -3.03
N TYR A 14 -9.48 -20.70 -1.89
CA TYR A 14 -9.55 -22.11 -1.49
C TYR A 14 -10.32 -22.96 -2.50
N LYS A 15 -11.49 -22.50 -2.98
CA LYS A 15 -12.26 -23.23 -4.00
C LYS A 15 -11.49 -23.43 -5.31
N LEU A 16 -10.63 -22.48 -5.66
CA LEU A 16 -9.82 -22.55 -6.89
C LEU A 16 -8.59 -23.45 -6.76
N THR A 17 -8.01 -23.56 -5.56
CA THR A 17 -6.65 -24.11 -5.39
C THR A 17 -6.55 -25.25 -4.37
N GLY A 18 -7.54 -25.40 -3.49
CA GLY A 18 -7.45 -26.25 -2.29
C GLY A 18 -6.55 -25.70 -1.18
N ILE A 19 -5.99 -24.49 -1.33
CA ILE A 19 -5.04 -23.91 -0.38
C ILE A 19 -5.74 -23.03 0.64
N HIS A 20 -5.52 -23.28 1.91
CA HIS A 20 -5.95 -22.40 3.00
C HIS A 20 -5.02 -21.21 3.15
N ILE A 21 -5.60 -20.03 3.32
CA ILE A 21 -4.88 -18.78 3.61
C ILE A 21 -5.47 -18.13 4.86
N GLU A 22 -4.62 -17.50 5.66
CA GLU A 22 -5.07 -16.59 6.72
C GLU A 22 -5.49 -15.28 6.06
N ALA A 23 -6.62 -14.71 6.47
CA ALA A 23 -7.13 -13.45 5.95
C ALA A 23 -7.54 -12.54 7.12
N VAL A 24 -6.97 -11.34 7.21
CA VAL A 24 -7.21 -10.42 8.33
C VAL A 24 -7.49 -9.02 7.80
N PHE A 25 -8.66 -8.47 8.16
CA PHE A 25 -9.00 -7.08 7.94
C PHE A 25 -8.61 -6.23 9.17
N MET A 26 -7.90 -5.14 8.90
CA MET A 26 -7.48 -4.15 9.88
C MET A 26 -8.16 -2.82 9.56
N ASN A 27 -8.90 -2.29 10.53
CA ASN A 27 -9.49 -0.96 10.41
C ASN A 27 -8.40 0.11 10.55
N LYS A 28 -8.67 1.33 10.09
CA LYS A 28 -7.77 2.48 10.25
C LYS A 28 -7.63 2.90 11.72
N GLY A 29 -6.61 3.70 12.04
CA GLY A 29 -6.38 4.22 13.39
C GLY A 29 -5.68 3.22 14.29
N LYS A 30 -6.09 3.16 15.56
CA LYS A 30 -5.50 2.27 16.58
C LYS A 30 -5.60 0.78 16.24
N ASP A 31 -6.50 0.42 15.33
CA ASP A 31 -6.74 -0.96 14.89
C ASP A 31 -5.88 -1.33 13.66
N HIS A 32 -5.18 -0.37 13.07
CA HIS A 32 -4.25 -0.62 11.97
C HIS A 32 -2.93 -1.14 12.55
N LYS A 33 -2.86 -2.45 12.77
CA LYS A 33 -1.71 -3.14 13.35
C LYS A 33 -1.12 -4.13 12.34
N PRO A 34 -0.29 -3.66 11.39
CA PRO A 34 0.28 -4.53 10.37
C PRO A 34 1.06 -5.66 11.03
N THR A 35 0.81 -6.90 10.61
CA THR A 35 1.59 -8.02 11.13
C THR A 35 2.97 -8.04 10.49
N GLN A 36 3.87 -8.84 11.05
CA GLN A 36 5.12 -9.17 10.39
C GLN A 36 4.97 -10.48 9.62
N LEU A 37 5.66 -10.54 8.48
CA LEU A 37 5.77 -11.75 7.69
C LEU A 37 7.08 -12.45 8.05
N SER A 38 7.00 -13.71 8.47
CA SER A 38 8.17 -14.54 8.80
C SER A 38 8.79 -15.18 7.54
N ARG A 39 9.97 -15.79 7.68
CA ARG A 39 10.61 -16.55 6.58
C ARG A 39 9.84 -17.82 6.16
N THR A 40 8.83 -18.22 6.94
CA THR A 40 7.97 -19.38 6.66
C THR A 40 6.66 -18.99 6.01
N GLU A 41 6.47 -17.71 5.69
CA GLU A 41 5.24 -17.17 5.13
C GLU A 41 5.53 -16.41 3.83
N LYS A 42 4.50 -16.29 3.01
CA LYS A 42 4.37 -15.34 1.91
C LYS A 42 3.00 -14.69 2.04
N GLY A 43 2.75 -13.60 1.32
CA GLY A 43 1.43 -12.97 1.44
C GLY A 43 1.13 -11.85 0.46
N VAL A 44 -0.14 -11.49 0.45
CA VAL A 44 -0.70 -10.35 -0.28
C VAL A 44 -1.29 -9.37 0.72
N TYR A 45 -1.01 -8.08 0.56
CA TYR A 45 -1.57 -7.00 1.37
C TYR A 45 -2.35 -6.03 0.49
N VAL A 46 -3.34 -5.38 1.09
CA VAL A 46 -4.24 -4.43 0.41
C VAL A 46 -4.34 -3.15 1.22
N PHE A 47 -4.29 -2.00 0.55
CA PHE A 47 -4.59 -0.68 1.13
C PHE A 47 -5.90 -0.15 0.55
N LEU A 48 -6.86 0.18 1.42
CA LEU A 48 -8.23 0.51 1.02
C LEU A 48 -8.96 1.39 2.03
N LEU A 49 -10.09 1.95 1.62
CA LEU A 49 -11.04 2.62 2.51
C LEU A 49 -12.16 1.70 2.96
N LYS A 50 -12.80 2.08 4.07
CA LYS A 50 -13.96 1.35 4.60
C LYS A 50 -15.14 1.32 3.62
N ASN A 51 -15.26 2.28 2.71
CA ASN A 51 -16.29 2.26 1.66
C ASN A 51 -15.97 1.29 0.51
N GLY A 52 -14.82 0.62 0.51
CA GLY A 52 -14.42 -0.34 -0.52
C GLY A 52 -13.57 0.22 -1.64
N CYS A 53 -13.22 1.50 -1.61
CA CYS A 53 -12.23 2.05 -2.52
C CYS A 53 -10.86 1.41 -2.24
N CYS A 54 -10.40 0.54 -3.15
CA CYS A 54 -9.09 -0.10 -3.09
C CYS A 54 -8.07 0.77 -3.81
N PHE A 55 -6.96 1.10 -3.14
CA PHE A 55 -5.90 1.88 -3.76
C PHE A 55 -4.80 0.99 -4.32
N LYS A 56 -4.35 0.02 -3.53
CA LYS A 56 -3.19 -0.80 -3.89
C LYS A 56 -3.32 -2.21 -3.36
N VAL A 57 -2.91 -3.16 -4.19
CA VAL A 57 -2.65 -4.54 -3.83
C VAL A 57 -1.16 -4.78 -4.03
N GLY A 58 -0.53 -5.60 -3.21
CA GLY A 58 0.82 -6.04 -3.51
C GLY A 58 1.18 -7.31 -2.76
N LYS A 59 2.25 -7.97 -3.21
CA LYS A 59 2.73 -9.21 -2.63
C LYS A 59 4.12 -9.11 -2.00
N ALA A 60 4.38 -10.01 -1.08
CA ALA A 60 5.68 -10.27 -0.48
C ALA A 60 5.93 -11.79 -0.44
N GLY A 61 6.99 -12.23 -1.11
CA GLY A 61 7.55 -13.58 -0.96
C GLY A 61 8.62 -13.63 0.14
N ILE A 62 9.25 -14.80 0.31
CA ILE A 62 10.28 -15.05 1.33
C ILE A 62 11.42 -14.04 1.24
N GLU A 63 11.88 -13.76 0.02
CA GLU A 63 13.00 -12.82 -0.26
C GLU A 63 12.58 -11.34 -0.27
N SER A 64 11.31 -11.02 0.00
CA SER A 64 10.78 -9.66 -0.12
C SER A 64 9.88 -9.24 1.04
N GLN A 65 10.10 -9.80 2.23
CA GLN A 65 9.40 -9.45 3.48
C GLN A 65 9.38 -7.94 3.79
N ALA A 66 10.44 -7.22 3.41
CA ALA A 66 10.50 -5.77 3.60
C ALA A 66 9.37 -5.02 2.86
N ARG A 67 8.85 -5.59 1.77
CA ARG A 67 7.62 -5.10 1.11
C ARG A 67 6.48 -5.10 2.11
N TRP A 68 6.17 -6.23 2.73
CA TRP A 68 5.11 -6.35 3.73
C TRP A 68 5.30 -5.45 4.96
N ASN A 69 6.51 -5.47 5.52
CA ASN A 69 6.79 -4.98 6.87
C ASN A 69 6.99 -3.45 6.95
N SER A 70 7.58 -2.81 5.93
CA SER A 70 8.02 -1.42 6.07
C SER A 70 7.88 -0.57 4.82
N HIS A 71 8.13 -1.11 3.63
CA HIS A 71 8.26 -0.32 2.41
C HIS A 71 7.02 0.54 2.07
N HIS A 72 5.80 0.06 2.34
CA HIS A 72 4.57 0.80 2.03
C HIS A 72 4.27 1.97 2.97
N TYR A 73 5.00 2.06 4.08
CA TYR A 73 4.89 3.14 5.06
C TYR A 73 6.03 4.14 4.95
N SER A 74 7.03 3.89 4.11
CA SER A 74 8.23 4.71 4.04
C SER A 74 8.34 5.49 2.74
N LEU A 75 8.69 6.76 2.90
CA LEU A 75 9.26 7.56 1.83
C LEU A 75 10.78 7.35 1.85
N ASP A 76 11.27 6.43 1.04
CA ASP A 76 12.69 6.07 0.96
C ASP A 76 13.27 6.23 -0.46
N LYS A 77 14.60 6.30 -0.54
CA LYS A 77 15.34 6.53 -1.80
C LYS A 77 15.59 5.25 -2.61
N ASN A 78 15.26 4.06 -2.10
CA ASN A 78 15.71 2.78 -2.63
C ASN A 78 14.59 1.93 -3.24
N THR A 79 13.39 2.00 -2.68
CA THR A 79 12.24 1.18 -3.05
C THR A 79 11.50 1.81 -4.24
N PRO A 80 11.32 1.11 -5.37
CA PRO A 80 10.80 1.72 -6.59
C PRO A 80 9.32 2.13 -6.49
N SER A 81 8.43 1.19 -6.15
CA SER A 81 6.98 1.40 -6.08
C SER A 81 6.47 1.08 -4.68
N THR A 82 5.98 2.10 -3.98
CA THR A 82 5.37 1.99 -2.66
C THR A 82 4.00 2.65 -2.66
N PHE A 83 3.18 2.32 -1.66
CA PHE A 83 1.89 2.98 -1.50
C PHE A 83 2.09 4.47 -1.21
N SER A 84 3.04 4.82 -0.33
CA SER A 84 3.44 6.22 -0.06
C SER A 84 3.76 6.99 -1.35
N LYS A 85 4.59 6.43 -2.25
CA LYS A 85 4.93 7.10 -3.51
C LYS A 85 3.74 7.24 -4.44
N SER A 86 2.88 6.23 -4.53
CA SER A 86 1.69 6.28 -5.38
C SER A 86 0.71 7.34 -4.90
N LEU A 87 0.49 7.41 -3.59
CA LEU A 87 -0.34 8.41 -2.93
C LEU A 87 0.17 9.83 -3.21
N LEU A 88 1.46 10.10 -2.99
CA LEU A 88 2.02 11.45 -3.18
C LEU A 88 2.03 11.90 -4.65
N ASN A 89 2.11 10.97 -5.60
CA ASN A 89 2.00 11.27 -7.04
C ASN A 89 0.56 11.48 -7.52
N ASP A 90 -0.44 11.15 -6.70
CA ASP A 90 -1.86 11.21 -7.08
C ASP A 90 -2.71 11.94 -6.03
N LEU A 91 -2.12 12.96 -5.37
CA LEU A 91 -2.76 13.67 -4.26
C LEU A 91 -4.12 14.23 -4.63
N SER A 92 -4.27 14.83 -5.81
CA SER A 92 -5.54 15.44 -6.24
C SER A 92 -6.67 14.42 -6.38
N ASN A 93 -6.43 13.25 -6.98
CA ASN A 93 -7.46 12.21 -7.08
C ASN A 93 -7.70 11.55 -5.71
N PHE A 94 -6.63 11.30 -4.97
CA PHE A 94 -6.71 10.68 -3.65
C PHE A 94 -7.53 11.52 -2.67
N LYS A 95 -7.33 12.85 -2.69
CA LYS A 95 -8.05 13.86 -1.90
C LYS A 95 -9.57 13.77 -2.06
N ASN A 96 -10.06 13.37 -3.24
CA ASN A 96 -11.49 13.25 -3.50
C ASN A 96 -12.19 12.12 -2.73
N HIS A 97 -11.43 11.24 -2.08
CA HIS A 97 -11.97 10.16 -1.26
C HIS A 97 -12.11 10.49 0.23
N PHE A 98 -11.76 11.71 0.64
CA PHE A 98 -11.77 12.12 2.06
C PHE A 98 -12.60 13.39 2.31
N ASP A 99 -12.91 13.61 3.59
CA ASP A 99 -13.61 14.80 4.09
C ASP A 99 -12.74 16.06 4.03
N GLU A 100 -13.35 17.23 4.23
CA GLU A 100 -12.69 18.54 4.12
C GLU A 100 -11.49 18.71 5.05
N ASN A 101 -11.55 18.16 6.27
CA ASN A 101 -10.43 18.22 7.20
C ASN A 101 -9.19 17.49 6.65
N SER A 102 -9.38 16.37 5.97
CA SER A 102 -8.30 15.64 5.33
C SER A 102 -7.76 16.37 4.08
N LYS A 103 -8.61 17.17 3.42
CA LYS A 103 -8.28 17.91 2.20
C LYS A 103 -7.19 18.95 2.42
N GLU A 104 -7.22 19.66 3.54
CA GLU A 104 -6.20 20.67 3.88
C GLU A 104 -4.80 20.05 4.04
N THR A 105 -4.73 18.84 4.61
CA THR A 105 -3.46 18.11 4.77
C THR A 105 -2.83 17.82 3.41
N PHE A 106 -3.63 17.41 2.43
CA PHE A 106 -3.14 17.11 1.09
C PHE A 106 -2.72 18.37 0.32
N ASP A 107 -3.44 19.48 0.47
CA ASP A 107 -3.07 20.76 -0.15
C ASP A 107 -1.73 21.27 0.40
N TRP A 108 -1.53 21.11 1.71
CA TRP A 108 -0.26 21.45 2.34
C TRP A 108 0.90 20.56 1.86
N TRP A 109 0.66 19.24 1.71
CA TRP A 109 1.66 18.34 1.12
C TRP A 109 1.98 18.68 -0.33
N ASP A 110 0.97 18.96 -1.15
CA ASP A 110 1.13 19.34 -2.56
C ASP A 110 1.99 20.62 -2.67
N LYS A 111 1.70 21.64 -1.87
CA LYS A 111 2.50 22.87 -1.79
C LYS A 111 3.98 22.58 -1.51
N ILE A 112 4.28 21.77 -0.50
CA ILE A 112 5.66 21.49 -0.11
C ILE A 112 6.39 20.65 -1.16
N LEU A 113 5.69 19.69 -1.78
CA LEU A 113 6.26 18.93 -2.89
C LEU A 113 6.58 19.82 -4.08
N LYS A 114 5.71 20.78 -4.42
CA LYS A 114 5.97 21.77 -5.47
C LYS A 114 7.15 22.68 -5.16
N GLU A 115 7.25 23.16 -3.92
CA GLU A 115 8.38 23.98 -3.47
C GLU A 115 9.72 23.24 -3.56
N LYS A 116 9.75 21.95 -3.19
CA LYS A 116 11.00 21.16 -3.11
C LYS A 116 11.35 20.42 -4.40
N LEU A 117 10.36 20.04 -5.21
CA LEU A 117 10.53 19.18 -6.39
C LEU A 117 10.08 19.84 -7.71
N GLY A 118 9.47 21.03 -7.65
CA GLY A 118 8.90 21.77 -8.79
C GLY A 118 7.42 21.48 -9.05
N GLU A 119 6.76 22.34 -9.83
CA GLU A 119 5.31 22.27 -10.11
C GLU A 119 4.84 20.93 -10.68
N ASN A 120 5.64 20.31 -11.55
CA ASN A 120 5.33 19.02 -12.19
C ASN A 120 6.07 17.87 -11.51
N TYR A 121 6.11 17.87 -10.17
CA TYR A 121 6.91 16.92 -9.42
C TYR A 121 6.52 15.46 -9.70
N LYS A 122 7.48 14.56 -9.52
CA LYS A 122 7.24 13.12 -9.46
C LYS A 122 7.98 12.53 -8.28
N VAL A 123 7.26 11.97 -7.31
CA VAL A 123 7.83 11.30 -6.15
C VAL A 123 8.25 9.88 -6.53
N SER A 124 9.45 9.77 -7.10
CA SER A 124 10.03 8.50 -7.58
C SER A 124 11.38 8.20 -6.91
N LYS A 125 11.85 6.94 -7.02
CA LYS A 125 13.22 6.58 -6.62
C LYS A 125 14.26 7.53 -7.23
N LYS A 126 14.15 7.78 -8.54
CA LYS A 126 15.08 8.66 -9.28
C LYS A 126 15.07 10.08 -8.73
N THR A 127 13.89 10.66 -8.54
CA THR A 127 13.76 12.04 -8.04
C THR A 127 14.29 12.18 -6.61
N LEU A 128 13.97 11.22 -5.73
CA LEU A 128 14.38 11.30 -4.32
C LEU A 128 15.88 11.03 -4.12
N THR A 129 16.50 10.25 -5.01
CA THR A 129 17.95 10.00 -4.96
C THR A 129 18.77 11.21 -5.38
N THR A 130 18.27 12.00 -6.33
CA THR A 130 18.93 13.23 -6.79
C THR A 130 18.70 14.43 -5.89
N LEU A 131 17.70 14.36 -5.00
CA LEU A 131 17.37 15.46 -4.08
C LEU A 131 18.46 15.65 -3.02
N ALA A 132 18.76 16.92 -2.72
CA ALA A 132 19.63 17.29 -1.61
C ALA A 132 19.14 16.64 -0.31
N ILE A 133 20.09 16.23 0.55
CA ILE A 133 19.78 15.48 1.78
C ILE A 133 18.84 16.29 2.68
N ASN A 134 19.06 17.60 2.80
CA ASN A 134 18.25 18.48 3.63
C ASN A 134 16.80 18.56 3.11
N ASP A 135 16.60 18.77 1.82
CA ASP A 135 15.25 18.82 1.23
C ASP A 135 14.52 17.47 1.38
N PHE A 136 15.23 16.35 1.23
CA PHE A 136 14.65 15.04 1.47
C PHE A 136 14.19 14.86 2.92
N ASN A 137 15.01 15.28 3.88
CA ASN A 137 14.68 15.20 5.30
C ASN A 137 13.52 16.13 5.66
N ASP A 138 13.47 17.33 5.08
CA ASP A 138 12.35 18.26 5.24
C ASP A 138 11.04 17.63 4.76
N ILE A 139 11.01 17.11 3.52
CA ILE A 139 9.83 16.42 2.98
C ILE A 139 9.43 15.28 3.90
N LYS A 140 10.37 14.43 4.34
CA LYS A 140 10.05 13.27 5.18
C LYS A 140 9.50 13.67 6.56
N LYS A 141 10.01 14.77 7.13
CA LYS A 141 9.58 15.28 8.44
C LYS A 141 8.20 15.90 8.37
N VAL A 142 7.96 16.68 7.32
CA VAL A 142 6.70 17.37 7.04
C VAL A 142 5.62 16.37 6.66
N VAL A 143 5.92 15.53 5.67
CA VAL A 143 5.00 14.54 5.12
C VAL A 143 5.12 13.29 5.97
N ASN A 144 4.46 13.29 7.12
CA ASN A 144 4.36 12.13 8.01
C ASN A 144 3.41 11.07 7.44
N ILE A 145 3.79 10.53 6.28
CA ILE A 145 2.97 9.64 5.45
C ILE A 145 2.66 8.33 6.16
N LYS A 146 3.59 7.84 7.00
CA LYS A 146 3.42 6.59 7.75
C LYS A 146 2.23 6.72 8.70
N ASP A 147 2.29 7.70 9.59
CA ASP A 147 1.27 7.88 10.62
C ASP A 147 -0.06 8.22 9.97
N TRP A 148 -0.03 9.03 8.90
CA TRP A 148 -1.22 9.32 8.13
C TRP A 148 -1.86 8.06 7.53
N ILE A 149 -1.08 7.16 6.91
CA ILE A 149 -1.61 5.90 6.36
C ILE A 149 -2.22 5.04 7.48
N LEU A 150 -1.52 4.89 8.61
CA LEU A 150 -2.02 4.10 9.74
C LEU A 150 -3.34 4.66 10.27
N LEU A 151 -3.46 5.98 10.39
CA LEU A 151 -4.65 6.66 10.89
C LEU A 151 -5.84 6.64 9.92
N ASN A 152 -5.57 6.67 8.61
CA ASN A 152 -6.61 6.97 7.61
C ASN A 152 -6.97 5.82 6.67
N ILE A 153 -6.12 4.80 6.55
CA ILE A 153 -6.28 3.71 5.58
C ILE A 153 -6.52 2.39 6.32
N CYS A 154 -7.43 1.57 5.79
CA CYS A 154 -7.62 0.19 6.24
C CYS A 154 -6.64 -0.73 5.49
N ARG A 155 -6.35 -1.90 6.07
CA ARG A 155 -5.48 -2.90 5.45
C ARG A 155 -6.14 -4.27 5.47
N ILE A 156 -5.96 -5.05 4.41
CA ILE A 156 -6.23 -6.49 4.44
C ILE A 156 -4.91 -7.21 4.25
N GLU A 157 -4.70 -8.26 5.04
CA GLU A 157 -3.54 -9.13 4.96
C GLU A 157 -4.00 -10.55 4.64
N PHE A 158 -3.44 -11.14 3.59
CA PHE A 158 -3.60 -12.54 3.24
C PHE A 158 -2.26 -13.25 3.37
N LYS A 159 -2.16 -14.26 4.23
CA LYS A 159 -0.92 -15.03 4.43
C LYS A 159 -1.08 -16.47 3.97
N ILE A 160 -0.01 -16.98 3.39
CA ILE A 160 0.10 -18.35 2.89
C ILE A 160 1.42 -18.96 3.38
N ALA A 161 1.36 -20.21 3.82
CA ALA A 161 2.54 -20.92 4.29
C ALA A 161 3.55 -21.13 3.15
N ALA A 162 4.82 -20.79 3.36
CA ALA A 162 5.83 -20.88 2.31
C ALA A 162 6.28 -22.32 2.01
N ILE A 163 6.26 -23.20 3.01
CA ILE A 163 6.83 -24.55 2.92
C ILE A 163 6.12 -25.45 1.90
N ASN A 164 4.81 -25.26 1.72
CA ASN A 164 3.98 -26.09 0.85
C ASN A 164 3.48 -25.33 -0.39
N ASN A 165 3.87 -24.06 -0.56
CA ASN A 165 3.32 -23.20 -1.62
C ASN A 165 4.42 -22.48 -2.40
N ARG A 166 4.30 -22.54 -3.73
CA ARG A 166 5.24 -21.99 -4.70
C ARG A 166 4.93 -20.52 -4.97
N ASP A 167 5.82 -19.85 -5.69
CA ASP A 167 5.64 -18.42 -5.98
C ASP A 167 4.44 -18.15 -6.90
N TYR A 168 4.05 -19.11 -7.74
CA TYR A 168 2.84 -18.95 -8.56
C TYR A 168 1.55 -18.96 -7.72
N ASP A 169 1.55 -19.52 -6.51
CA ASP A 169 0.37 -19.52 -5.62
C ASP A 169 0.08 -18.10 -5.13
N ILE A 170 1.14 -17.39 -4.69
CA ILE A 170 1.01 -15.98 -4.29
C ILE A 170 0.72 -15.06 -5.47
N ASP A 171 1.19 -15.41 -6.67
CA ASP A 171 0.89 -14.68 -7.89
C ASP A 171 -0.60 -14.81 -8.25
N LEU A 172 -1.15 -16.03 -8.20
CA LEU A 172 -2.56 -16.27 -8.41
C LEU A 172 -3.41 -15.54 -7.36
N LEU A 173 -3.02 -15.59 -6.09
CA LEU A 173 -3.70 -14.86 -5.01
C LEU A 173 -3.68 -13.35 -5.26
N GLU A 174 -2.53 -12.77 -5.63
CA GLU A 174 -2.41 -11.34 -5.96
C GLU A 174 -3.35 -10.96 -7.10
N LYS A 175 -3.44 -11.78 -8.16
CA LYS A 175 -4.33 -11.53 -9.30
C LYS A 175 -5.80 -11.67 -8.94
N LEU A 176 -6.17 -12.66 -8.14
CA LEU A 176 -7.54 -12.81 -7.63
C LEU A 176 -7.94 -11.58 -6.80
N VAL A 177 -7.12 -11.20 -5.82
CA VAL A 177 -7.37 -10.02 -4.98
C VAL A 177 -7.46 -8.74 -5.83
N THR A 178 -6.57 -8.59 -6.81
CA THR A 178 -6.60 -7.45 -7.75
C THR A 178 -7.89 -7.43 -8.57
N TYR A 179 -8.34 -8.57 -9.08
CA TYR A 179 -9.57 -8.68 -9.86
C TYR A 179 -10.81 -8.33 -9.04
N GLU A 180 -10.88 -8.84 -7.80
CA GLU A 180 -12.00 -8.64 -6.89
C GLU A 180 -12.08 -7.19 -6.37
N LEU A 181 -10.93 -6.58 -6.05
CA LEU A 181 -10.89 -5.28 -5.39
C LEU A 181 -10.60 -4.09 -6.31
N ARG A 182 -10.13 -4.33 -7.54
CA ARG A 182 -9.90 -3.32 -8.59
C ARG A 182 -9.09 -2.10 -8.10
N PRO A 183 -7.86 -2.29 -7.60
CA PRO A 183 -7.02 -1.23 -7.06
C PRO A 183 -6.76 -0.10 -8.08
N ILE A 184 -6.89 1.15 -7.63
CA ILE A 184 -6.66 2.36 -8.46
C ILE A 184 -5.22 2.45 -8.99
N TYR A 185 -4.23 1.97 -8.22
CA TYR A 185 -2.81 2.13 -8.52
C TYR A 185 -2.15 0.89 -9.14
N GLU A 186 -2.89 -0.18 -9.45
CA GLU A 186 -2.34 -1.30 -10.21
C GLU A 186 -2.64 -1.15 -11.71
N GLY A 187 -1.69 -1.58 -12.54
CA GLY A 187 -1.86 -1.59 -13.99
C GLY A 187 -1.82 -0.23 -14.69
N LYS A 188 -1.85 0.90 -13.96
CA LYS A 188 -1.59 2.23 -14.54
C LYS A 188 -0.11 2.31 -14.95
N LYS A 189 0.18 2.02 -16.22
CA LYS A 189 1.25 2.75 -16.91
C LYS A 189 0.82 4.21 -16.83
N PHE A 190 1.53 5.03 -16.06
CA PHE A 190 1.47 6.48 -16.26
C PHE A 190 2.02 6.73 -17.67
N SER A 191 1.14 6.63 -18.66
CA SER A 191 1.37 7.03 -20.05
C SER A 191 1.17 8.52 -20.16
#